data_AF-A0A952KF17-F1
#
_entry.id   AF-A0A952KF17-F1
#
_cell.length_a   1.000
_cell.length_b   1.000
_cell.length_c   1.000
_cell.angle_alpha   90.00
_cell.angle_beta   90.00
_cell.angle_gamma   90.00
#
_symmetry.space_group_name_H-M   'P 1'
#
loop_
_entity.id
_entity.type
_entity.pdbx_description
1 polymer ?
#
loop_
_entity_poly.entity_id
_entity_poly.type
_entity_poly.pdbx_seq_one_letter_code
_entity_poly.pdbx_strand_id
1 'polypeptide(L)'
;VGVITDLGGAAGLAEFDITEDDQMYKVMRSQVDVVLPGGAAVLNAGDARIVEMQELCDGEVIFYSTDPKTAAIAAHCAKGGRALYIRQDQVVLATGASEAFLPGLGKLAAWRERRGLTEGALLAAVGAAWALGISLNLIGAGMEAFETTPKNAGSAE
;
A
#
# COMPACT_ATOMS: atom_id res chain seq x y z
N VAL A 1 -3.52 -11.98 -1.09
CA VAL A 1 -3.38 -10.56 -0.68
C VAL A 1 -3.52 -9.73 -1.94
N GLY A 2 -4.50 -8.83 -1.99
CA GLY A 2 -4.65 -7.85 -3.08
C GLY A 2 -4.06 -6.51 -2.65
N VAL A 3 -3.38 -5.79 -3.54
CA VAL A 3 -2.76 -4.49 -3.23
C VAL A 3 -3.21 -3.47 -4.29
N ILE A 4 -3.80 -2.37 -3.85
CA ILE A 4 -4.23 -1.28 -4.75
C ILE A 4 -3.53 0.02 -4.32
N THR A 5 -2.64 0.51 -5.19
CA THR A 5 -1.82 1.69 -4.91
C THR A 5 -2.41 3.00 -5.43
N ASP A 6 -3.01 2.94 -6.60
CA ASP A 6 -3.61 4.06 -7.32
C ASP A 6 -4.59 3.53 -8.37
N LEU A 7 -5.32 4.44 -9.01
CA LEU A 7 -6.24 4.15 -10.12
C LEU A 7 -5.71 4.71 -11.45
N GLY A 8 -4.41 4.98 -11.54
CA GLY A 8 -3.78 5.52 -12.74
C GLY A 8 -3.57 4.46 -13.83
N GLY A 9 -3.04 4.89 -14.98
CA GLY A 9 -2.62 4.00 -16.06
C GLY A 9 -3.67 3.73 -17.14
N ALA A 10 -4.82 4.40 -17.11
CA ALA A 10 -5.86 4.29 -18.14
C ALA A 10 -5.31 4.47 -19.57
N ALA A 11 -4.39 5.42 -19.77
CA ALA A 11 -3.75 5.66 -21.07
C ALA A 11 -3.02 4.43 -21.67
N GLY A 12 -2.54 3.50 -20.83
CA GLY A 12 -1.91 2.25 -21.26
C GLY A 12 -2.89 1.14 -21.63
N LEU A 13 -4.19 1.35 -21.42
CA LEU A 13 -5.26 0.38 -21.66
C LEU A 13 -6.30 0.88 -22.66
N ALA A 14 -5.95 1.93 -23.44
CA ALA A 14 -6.84 2.50 -24.45
C ALA A 14 -7.28 1.48 -25.50
N GLU A 15 -6.47 0.45 -25.79
CA GLU A 15 -6.82 -0.65 -26.70
C GLU A 15 -7.95 -1.56 -26.18
N PHE A 16 -8.25 -1.48 -24.88
CA PHE A 16 -9.34 -2.20 -24.22
C PHE A 16 -10.54 -1.27 -23.92
N ASP A 17 -10.65 -0.14 -24.60
CA ASP A 17 -11.65 0.93 -24.40
C ASP A 17 -11.65 1.53 -22.98
N ILE A 18 -10.49 1.52 -22.31
CA ILE A 18 -10.27 2.14 -21.00
C ILE A 18 -9.51 3.44 -21.23
N THR A 19 -10.21 4.57 -21.15
CA THR A 19 -9.67 5.91 -21.40
C THR A 19 -9.76 6.82 -20.17
N GLU A 20 -10.64 6.51 -19.21
CA GLU A 20 -10.89 7.33 -18.03
C GLU A 20 -10.57 6.61 -16.72
N ASP A 21 -10.17 7.35 -15.69
CA ASP A 21 -9.85 6.81 -14.36
C ASP A 21 -11.04 6.08 -13.70
N ASP A 22 -12.28 6.46 -14.02
CA ASP A 22 -13.49 5.78 -13.52
C ASP A 22 -13.63 4.36 -14.08
N GLN A 23 -13.08 4.09 -15.27
CA GLN A 23 -13.02 2.74 -15.81
C GLN A 23 -11.93 1.91 -15.11
N MET A 24 -10.84 2.56 -14.68
CA MET A 24 -9.79 1.90 -13.87
C MET A 24 -10.32 1.40 -12.53
N TYR A 25 -11.31 2.07 -11.93
CA TYR A 25 -11.97 1.54 -10.74
C TYR A 25 -12.50 0.12 -10.96
N LYS A 26 -13.18 -0.12 -12.09
CA LYS A 26 -13.76 -1.43 -12.41
C LYS A 26 -12.69 -2.49 -12.62
N VAL A 27 -11.56 -2.11 -13.23
CA VAL A 27 -10.42 -3.02 -13.43
C VAL A 27 -9.76 -3.36 -12.11
N MET A 28 -9.37 -2.35 -11.35
CA MET A 28 -8.60 -2.53 -10.11
C MET A 28 -9.43 -3.22 -9.03
N ARG A 29 -10.73 -2.96 -8.98
CA ARG A 29 -11.68 -3.67 -8.12
C ARG A 29 -11.54 -5.20 -8.20
N SER A 30 -11.22 -5.76 -9.37
CA SER A 30 -11.05 -7.22 -9.52
C SER A 30 -10.01 -7.81 -8.57
N GLN A 31 -8.97 -7.05 -8.20
CA GLN A 31 -7.95 -7.48 -7.24
C GLN A 31 -8.50 -7.61 -5.81
N VAL A 32 -9.55 -6.86 -5.49
CA VAL A 32 -10.21 -6.88 -4.19
C VAL A 32 -11.30 -7.95 -4.17
N ASP A 33 -12.07 -8.10 -5.26
CA ASP A 33 -13.13 -9.11 -5.39
C ASP A 33 -12.58 -10.57 -5.24
N VAL A 34 -11.30 -10.80 -5.55
CA VAL A 34 -10.67 -12.14 -5.40
C VAL A 34 -10.03 -12.38 -4.02
N VAL A 35 -10.17 -11.44 -3.08
CA VAL A 35 -9.68 -11.61 -1.70
C VAL A 35 -10.69 -12.45 -0.91
N LEU A 36 -10.36 -13.74 -0.76
CA LEU A 36 -11.17 -14.69 0.00
C LEU A 36 -11.05 -14.51 1.54
N PRO A 37 -11.95 -15.09 2.33
CA PRO A 37 -11.82 -15.16 3.79
C PRO A 37 -10.44 -15.69 4.22
N GLY A 38 -9.77 -14.98 5.12
CA GLY A 38 -8.39 -15.26 5.53
C GLY A 38 -7.31 -14.60 4.66
N GLY A 39 -7.68 -13.97 3.55
CA GLY A 39 -6.85 -13.04 2.80
C GLY A 39 -6.95 -11.60 3.33
N ALA A 40 -6.23 -10.68 2.69
CA ALA A 40 -6.32 -9.25 2.96
C ALA A 40 -6.20 -8.39 1.69
N ALA A 41 -6.89 -7.27 1.68
CA ALA A 41 -6.73 -6.17 0.73
C ALA A 41 -5.93 -5.04 1.38
N VAL A 42 -4.84 -4.62 0.73
CA VAL A 42 -4.00 -3.48 1.15
C VAL A 42 -4.35 -2.29 0.28
N LEU A 43 -5.00 -1.29 0.87
CA LEU A 43 -5.68 -0.22 0.14
C LEU A 43 -5.09 1.15 0.48
N ASN A 44 -4.77 1.94 -0.55
CA ASN A 44 -4.36 3.33 -0.37
C ASN A 44 -5.53 4.19 0.12
N ALA A 45 -5.49 4.63 1.37
CA ALA A 45 -6.51 5.47 1.98
C ALA A 45 -6.40 6.96 1.61
N GLY A 46 -5.38 7.35 0.83
CA GLY A 46 -5.26 8.69 0.26
C GLY A 46 -6.22 8.98 -0.90
N ASP A 47 -6.82 7.95 -1.51
CA ASP A 47 -7.86 8.08 -2.53
C ASP A 47 -9.19 7.52 -2.01
N ALA A 48 -10.22 8.37 -1.92
CA ALA A 48 -11.54 7.99 -1.43
C ALA A 48 -12.18 6.86 -2.26
N ARG A 49 -11.91 6.79 -3.56
CA ARG A 49 -12.42 5.72 -4.43
C ARG A 49 -11.79 4.38 -4.06
N ILE A 50 -10.51 4.35 -3.72
CA ILE A 50 -9.86 3.11 -3.25
C ILE A 50 -10.40 2.71 -1.86
N VAL A 51 -10.73 3.69 -1.00
CA VAL A 51 -11.36 3.42 0.31
C VAL A 51 -12.71 2.73 0.17
N GLU A 52 -13.52 3.09 -0.83
CA GLU A 52 -14.82 2.45 -1.11
C GLU A 52 -14.68 0.97 -1.44
N MET A 53 -13.52 0.52 -1.96
CA MET A 53 -13.30 -0.89 -2.28
C MET A 53 -13.26 -1.79 -1.02
N GLN A 54 -13.19 -1.23 0.18
CA GLN A 54 -13.26 -2.02 1.42
C GLN A 54 -14.53 -2.87 1.51
N GLU A 55 -15.64 -2.40 0.93
CA GLU A 55 -16.94 -3.09 0.96
C GLU A 55 -16.97 -4.35 0.08
N LEU A 56 -15.96 -4.51 -0.76
CA LEU A 56 -15.84 -5.59 -1.74
C LEU A 56 -14.92 -6.72 -1.26
N CYS A 57 -14.23 -6.52 -0.13
CA CYS A 57 -13.27 -7.46 0.41
C CYS A 57 -13.97 -8.43 1.37
N ASP A 58 -13.95 -9.74 1.05
CA ASP A 58 -14.44 -10.79 1.97
C ASP A 58 -13.40 -11.16 3.05
N GLY A 59 -12.18 -10.63 2.93
CA GLY A 59 -11.09 -10.80 3.89
C GLY A 59 -10.90 -9.59 4.80
N GLU A 60 -9.67 -9.40 5.25
CA GLU A 60 -9.29 -8.22 6.01
C GLU A 60 -8.99 -7.02 5.09
N VAL A 61 -9.25 -5.80 5.56
CA VAL A 61 -8.77 -4.57 4.93
C VAL A 61 -7.65 -3.97 5.76
N ILE A 62 -6.51 -3.68 5.12
CA ILE A 62 -5.40 -2.93 5.69
C ILE A 62 -5.26 -1.63 4.92
N PHE A 63 -5.60 -0.52 5.57
CA PHE A 63 -5.41 0.79 4.95
C PHE A 63 -3.98 1.29 5.09
N TYR A 64 -3.50 2.04 4.12
CA TYR A 64 -2.27 2.81 4.29
C TYR A 64 -2.39 4.24 3.74
N SER A 65 -1.65 5.18 4.31
CA SER A 65 -1.58 6.56 3.79
C SER A 65 -0.28 7.23 4.23
N THR A 66 0.25 8.15 3.42
CA THR A 66 1.37 9.00 3.83
C THR A 66 0.93 10.09 4.81
N ASP A 67 -0.36 10.43 4.85
CA ASP A 67 -0.92 11.38 5.82
C ASP A 67 -1.53 10.64 7.04
N PRO A 68 -0.95 10.80 8.25
CA PRO A 68 -1.50 10.18 9.47
C PRO A 68 -2.88 10.73 9.87
N LYS A 69 -3.32 11.87 9.30
CA LYS A 69 -4.62 12.49 9.58
C LYS A 69 -5.74 11.99 8.66
N THR A 70 -5.46 10.99 7.83
CA THR A 70 -6.44 10.39 6.91
C THR A 70 -7.65 9.87 7.69
N ALA A 71 -8.83 10.43 7.43
CA ALA A 71 -10.05 10.09 8.16
C ALA A 71 -10.42 8.61 8.07
N ALA A 72 -10.20 7.99 6.90
CA ALA A 72 -10.44 6.55 6.69
C ALA A 72 -9.57 5.68 7.62
N ILE A 73 -8.30 6.05 7.84
CA ILE A 73 -7.41 5.35 8.78
C ILE A 73 -7.95 5.48 10.21
N ALA A 74 -8.27 6.69 10.65
CA ALA A 74 -8.77 6.93 11.99
C ALA A 74 -10.07 6.15 12.26
N ALA A 75 -11.02 6.18 11.31
CA ALA A 75 -12.27 5.44 11.40
C ALA A 75 -12.07 3.92 11.41
N HIS A 76 -11.12 3.41 10.61
CA HIS A 76 -10.80 1.98 10.54
C HIS A 76 -10.13 1.47 11.82
N CYS A 77 -9.15 2.21 12.32
CA CYS A 77 -8.50 1.91 13.60
C CYS A 77 -9.49 1.98 14.76
N ALA A 78 -10.45 2.91 14.77
CA ALA A 78 -11.49 2.96 15.81
C ALA A 78 -12.37 1.69 15.87
N LYS A 79 -12.46 0.94 14.76
CA LYS A 79 -13.16 -0.35 14.67
C LYS A 79 -12.26 -1.56 14.96
N GLY A 80 -11.00 -1.34 15.36
CA GLY A 80 -10.04 -2.41 15.60
C GLY A 80 -9.25 -2.85 14.36
N GLY A 81 -9.43 -2.18 13.22
CA GLY A 81 -8.75 -2.51 11.97
C GLY A 81 -7.25 -2.25 11.98
N ARG A 82 -6.54 -2.85 11.01
CA ARG A 82 -5.11 -2.62 10.77
C ARG A 82 -4.88 -1.49 9.78
N ALA A 83 -3.88 -0.64 10.05
CA ALA A 83 -3.47 0.41 9.13
C ALA A 83 -1.97 0.72 9.19
N LEU A 84 -1.43 1.35 8.14
CA LEU A 84 -0.07 1.88 8.10
C LEU A 84 -0.05 3.36 7.74
N TYR A 85 0.83 4.14 8.35
CA TYR A 85 1.03 5.54 7.96
C TYR A 85 2.40 6.05 8.36
N ILE A 86 2.73 7.25 7.89
CA ILE A 86 4.00 7.91 8.21
C ILE A 86 3.78 8.91 9.34
N ARG A 87 4.62 8.80 10.36
CA ARG A 87 4.69 9.77 11.45
C ARG A 87 6.13 9.92 11.89
N GLN A 88 6.58 11.17 12.02
CA GLN A 88 7.96 11.50 12.42
C GLN A 88 9.01 10.84 11.49
N ASP A 89 8.75 10.82 10.18
CA ASP A 89 9.66 10.25 9.17
C ASP A 89 9.93 8.74 9.37
N GLN A 90 8.97 8.03 9.97
CA GLN A 90 9.01 6.58 10.21
C GLN A 90 7.66 5.94 9.85
N VAL A 91 7.70 4.66 9.48
CA VAL A 91 6.49 3.85 9.25
C VAL A 91 5.90 3.43 10.59
N VAL A 92 4.61 3.72 10.77
CA VAL A 92 3.79 3.27 11.89
C VAL A 92 2.85 2.17 11.40
N LEU A 93 2.75 1.09 12.16
CA LEU A 93 1.74 0.05 12.01
C LEU A 93 0.77 0.16 13.18
N ALA A 94 -0.52 0.32 12.87
CA ALA A 94 -1.58 0.45 13.85
C ALA A 94 -2.55 -0.74 13.78
N THR A 95 -2.96 -1.25 14.93
CA THR A 95 -4.05 -2.23 15.08
C THR A 95 -4.96 -1.75 16.18
N GLY A 96 -6.15 -1.28 15.82
CA GLY A 96 -7.02 -0.63 16.79
C GLY A 96 -6.37 0.61 17.41
N ALA A 97 -6.31 0.64 18.74
CA ALA A 97 -5.61 1.68 19.49
C ALA A 97 -4.11 1.41 19.71
N SER A 98 -3.59 0.25 19.29
CA SER A 98 -2.18 -0.10 19.43
C SER A 98 -1.40 0.37 18.23
N GLU A 99 -0.22 0.94 18.46
CA GLU A 99 0.69 1.39 17.41
C GLU A 99 2.11 0.89 17.70
N ALA A 100 2.85 0.57 16.63
CA ALA A 100 4.27 0.26 16.69
C ALA A 100 4.99 0.91 15.51
N PHE A 101 6.22 1.36 15.73
CA PHE A 101 7.11 1.74 14.62
C PHE A 101 7.70 0.50 13.96
N LEU A 102 7.88 0.55 12.64
CA LEU A 102 8.58 -0.52 11.91
C LEU A 102 10.05 -0.57 12.37
N PRO A 103 10.49 -1.65 13.03
CA PRO A 103 11.86 -1.76 13.52
C PRO A 103 12.83 -2.01 12.36
N GLY A 104 14.09 -1.59 12.50
CA GLY A 104 15.14 -1.87 11.53
C GLY A 104 15.15 -1.01 10.26
N LEU A 105 14.06 -0.28 9.98
CA LEU A 105 14.04 0.74 8.94
C LEU A 105 14.47 2.10 9.53
N GLY A 106 15.46 2.73 8.91
CA GLY A 106 15.91 4.06 9.29
C GLY A 106 14.90 5.17 8.96
N LYS A 107 15.36 6.43 9.02
CA LYS A 107 14.58 7.59 8.58
C LYS A 107 14.19 7.48 7.11
N LEU A 108 12.92 7.71 6.79
CA LEU A 108 12.38 7.54 5.44
C LEU A 108 12.97 8.53 4.44
N ALA A 109 13.29 9.75 4.86
CA ALA A 109 13.98 10.71 4.00
C ALA A 109 15.31 10.14 3.46
N ALA A 110 16.16 9.59 4.33
CA ALA A 110 17.43 8.99 3.95
C ALA A 110 17.27 7.67 3.17
N TRP A 111 16.23 6.90 3.46
CA TRP A 111 15.89 5.70 2.68
C TRP A 111 15.47 6.05 1.25
N ARG A 112 14.62 7.07 1.08
CA ARG A 112 14.13 7.54 -0.23
C ARG A 112 15.25 8.05 -1.12
N GLU A 113 16.15 8.88 -0.58
CA GLU A 113 17.27 9.43 -1.34
C GLU A 113 18.15 8.33 -1.96
N ARG A 114 18.35 7.21 -1.23
CA ARG A 114 19.14 6.07 -1.71
C ARG A 114 18.44 5.20 -2.74
N ARG A 115 17.10 5.10 -2.69
CA ARG A 115 16.33 4.07 -3.42
C ARG A 115 15.41 4.64 -4.50
N GLY A 116 15.10 5.94 -4.52
CA GLY A 116 14.25 6.55 -5.56
C GLY A 116 12.79 6.06 -5.56
N LEU A 117 12.31 5.47 -4.48
CA LEU A 117 10.94 4.97 -4.33
C LEU A 117 10.04 5.95 -3.59
N THR A 118 8.74 5.91 -3.87
CA THR A 118 7.76 6.71 -3.15
C THR A 118 7.45 6.09 -1.78
N GLU A 119 7.06 6.94 -0.83
CA GLU A 119 6.56 6.49 0.48
C GLU A 119 5.32 5.60 0.34
N GLY A 120 4.43 5.90 -0.61
CA GLY A 120 3.26 5.09 -0.89
C GLY A 120 3.61 3.67 -1.33
N ALA A 121 4.61 3.51 -2.21
CA ALA A 121 5.09 2.19 -2.63
C ALA A 121 5.70 1.40 -1.46
N LEU A 122 6.48 2.08 -0.61
CA LEU A 122 7.01 1.47 0.61
C LEU A 122 5.88 0.98 1.54
N LEU A 123 4.90 1.85 1.84
CA LEU A 123 3.78 1.50 2.71
C LEU A 123 2.96 0.33 2.16
N ALA A 124 2.71 0.32 0.85
CA ALA A 124 2.03 -0.80 0.19
C ALA A 124 2.80 -2.12 0.33
N ALA A 125 4.12 -2.09 0.12
CA ALA A 125 4.98 -3.28 0.26
C ALA A 125 5.03 -3.79 1.71
N VAL A 126 5.18 -2.88 2.68
CA VAL A 126 5.14 -3.22 4.12
C VAL A 126 3.77 -3.80 4.49
N GLY A 127 2.68 -3.19 4.01
CA GLY A 127 1.32 -3.66 4.25
C GLY A 127 1.08 -5.07 3.68
N ALA A 128 1.58 -5.35 2.49
CA ALA A 128 1.48 -6.68 1.88
C ALA A 128 2.27 -7.73 2.68
N ALA A 129 3.51 -7.42 3.08
CA ALA A 129 4.32 -8.32 3.90
C ALA A 129 3.68 -8.58 5.27
N TRP A 130 3.09 -7.55 5.88
CA TRP A 130 2.37 -7.66 7.15
C TRP A 130 1.06 -8.43 7.03
N ALA A 131 0.36 -8.33 5.89
CA ALA A 131 -0.79 -9.18 5.58
C ALA A 131 -0.42 -10.66 5.48
N LEU A 132 0.79 -10.96 4.97
CA LEU A 132 1.32 -12.31 4.84
C LEU A 132 1.87 -12.89 6.16
N GLY A 133 1.78 -12.16 7.28
CA GLY A 133 2.26 -12.61 8.59
C GLY A 133 3.78 -12.60 8.75
N ILE A 134 4.50 -11.87 7.89
CA ILE A 134 5.95 -11.68 8.05
C ILE A 134 6.21 -10.82 9.30
N SER A 135 7.18 -11.21 10.11
CA SER A 135 7.49 -10.47 11.35
C SER A 135 8.03 -9.07 11.04
N LEU A 136 7.68 -8.08 11.88
CA LEU A 136 8.07 -6.68 11.66
C LEU A 136 9.59 -6.49 11.56
N ASN A 137 10.37 -7.28 12.30
CA ASN A 137 11.84 -7.28 12.22
C ASN A 137 12.34 -7.72 10.83
N LEU A 138 11.74 -8.77 10.25
CA LEU A 138 12.10 -9.23 8.91
C LEU A 138 11.67 -8.25 7.83
N ILE A 139 10.47 -7.64 7.99
CA ILE A 139 9.98 -6.62 7.05
C ILE A 139 10.95 -5.44 7.04
N GLY A 140 11.26 -4.86 8.20
CA GLY A 140 12.13 -3.69 8.27
C GLY A 140 13.55 -3.96 7.81
N ALA A 141 14.13 -5.12 8.17
CA ALA A 141 15.44 -5.53 7.66
C ALA A 141 15.44 -5.70 6.13
N GLY A 142 14.39 -6.30 5.57
CA GLY A 142 14.23 -6.45 4.13
C GLY A 142 14.09 -5.11 3.40
N MET A 143 13.34 -4.17 3.97
CA MET A 143 13.19 -2.82 3.40
C MET A 143 14.48 -2.01 3.46
N GLU A 144 15.27 -2.13 4.54
CA GLU A 144 16.57 -1.47 4.65
C GLU A 144 17.59 -2.04 3.64
N ALA A 145 17.59 -3.37 3.46
CA ALA A 145 18.49 -4.06 2.54
C ALA A 145 18.09 -3.97 1.06
N PHE A 146 16.83 -3.66 0.75
CA PHE A 146 16.32 -3.61 -0.62
C PHE A 146 17.08 -2.60 -1.49
N GLU A 147 17.50 -2.99 -2.69
CA GLU A 147 18.13 -2.10 -3.67
C GLU A 147 17.31 -2.07 -4.97
N THR A 148 17.12 -0.89 -5.55
CA THR A 148 16.50 -0.79 -6.88
C THR A 148 17.51 -1.21 -7.93
N THR A 149 17.16 -2.18 -8.77
CA THR A 149 17.93 -2.45 -9.98
C THR A 149 17.78 -1.23 -10.91
N PRO A 150 18.88 -0.65 -11.42
CA PRO A 150 18.76 0.38 -12.44
C PRO A 150 18.02 -0.21 -13.64
N LYS A 151 17.03 0.53 -14.15
CA LYS A 151 16.38 0.18 -15.41
C LYS A 151 17.46 0.31 -16.49
N ASN A 152 18.06 -0.82 -16.89
CA ASN A 152 18.85 -0.84 -18.12
C ASN A 152 17.90 -0.40 -19.23
N ALA A 153 18.09 0.83 -19.72
CA ALA A 153 17.56 1.22 -21.01
C ALA A 153 18.22 0.29 -22.02
N GLY A 154 17.54 -0.82 -22.33
CA GLY A 154 17.94 -1.69 -23.43
C GLY A 154 18.08 -0.82 -24.66
N SER A 155 19.29 -0.81 -25.20
CA SER A 155 19.61 -0.26 -26.50
C SER A 155 18.52 -0.65 -27.49
N ALA A 156 17.97 0.35 -28.18
CA ALA A 156 17.26 0.11 -29.42
C ALA A 156 18.26 -0.53 -30.41
N GLU A 157 17.97 -1.74 -30.85
CA GLU A 157 18.40 -2.29 -32.14
C GLU A 157 17.16 -2.44 -33.02
#